data_AF-A0A960AYI3-F1
#
_entry.id   AF-A0A960AYI3-F1
#
_cell.length_a   1.000
_cell.length_b   1.000
_cell.length_c   1.000
_cell.angle_alpha   90.00
_cell.angle_beta   90.00
_cell.angle_gamma   90.00
#
_symmetry.space_group_name_H-M   'P 1'
#
loop_
_entity.id
_entity.type
_entity.pdbx_description
1 polymer ?
#
loop_
_entity_poly.entity_id
_entity_poly.type
_entity_poly.pdbx_seq_one_letter_code
_entity_poly.pdbx_strand_id
1 'polypeptide(L)'
;MYGDTTVMRRRVTALREQALDLRSLADRLVGQVEAIGWTGRAADAMRARIRERASQLRAVAASHDTAADALEVHLGEVDLVKDAIGDRERRAEALLGEAPAGFEAPPAGHRDWLTVDLPES
;
A
#
# COMPACT_ATOMS: atom_id res chain seq x y z
N MET A 1 4.19 -10.85 11.99
CA MET A 1 3.02 -10.41 12.77
C MET A 1 2.81 -8.93 12.44
N TYR A 2 1.57 -8.47 12.23
CA TYR A 2 1.16 -7.21 11.57
C TYR A 2 1.64 -7.01 10.13
N GLY A 3 0.69 -7.16 9.19
CA GLY A 3 0.76 -6.94 7.73
C GLY A 3 2.13 -6.54 7.21
N ASP A 4 2.83 -7.51 6.62
CA ASP A 4 4.11 -7.26 5.98
C ASP A 4 3.88 -6.28 4.82
N THR A 5 4.28 -5.02 5.03
CA THR A 5 4.11 -3.96 4.04
C THR A 5 4.86 -4.31 2.75
N THR A 6 5.83 -5.25 2.78
CA THR A 6 6.49 -5.78 1.59
C THR A 6 5.56 -6.62 0.70
N VAL A 7 4.62 -7.40 1.26
CA VAL A 7 3.64 -8.16 0.48
C VAL A 7 2.72 -7.21 -0.27
N MET A 8 2.25 -6.17 0.41
CA MET A 8 1.39 -5.18 -0.22
C MET A 8 2.16 -4.30 -1.21
N ARG A 9 3.43 -3.98 -0.95
CA ARG A 9 4.29 -3.28 -1.90
C ARG A 9 4.52 -4.10 -3.18
N ARG A 10 4.67 -5.43 -3.07
CA ARG A 10 4.64 -6.33 -4.24
C ARG A 10 3.30 -6.29 -4.98
N ARG A 11 2.18 -6.18 -4.26
CA ARG A 11 0.86 -6.04 -4.88
C ARG A 11 0.70 -4.74 -5.66
N VAL A 12 1.25 -3.63 -5.16
CA VAL A 12 1.32 -2.35 -5.88
C VAL A 12 2.07 -2.52 -7.20
N THR A 13 3.25 -3.15 -7.18
CA THR A 13 4.01 -3.43 -8.41
C THR A 13 3.18 -4.25 -9.40
N ALA A 14 2.53 -5.32 -8.93
CA ALA A 14 1.69 -6.16 -9.77
C ALA A 14 0.51 -5.40 -10.39
N LEU A 15 -0.11 -4.45 -9.69
CA LEU A 15 -1.18 -3.61 -10.25
C LEU A 15 -0.67 -2.72 -11.38
N ARG A 16 0.53 -2.13 -11.23
CA ARG A 16 1.16 -1.31 -12.27
C ARG A 16 1.53 -2.13 -13.50
N GLU A 17 2.08 -3.33 -13.29
CA GLU A 17 2.36 -4.28 -14.37
C GLU A 17 1.08 -4.66 -15.13
N GLN A 18 0.00 -5.00 -14.41
CA GLN A 18 -1.31 -5.30 -15.01
C GLN A 18 -1.85 -4.11 -15.82
N ALA A 19 -1.69 -2.89 -15.32
CA ALA A 19 -2.11 -1.69 -16.05
C ALA A 19 -1.32 -1.48 -17.35
N LEU A 20 -0.01 -1.74 -17.34
CA LEU A 20 0.84 -1.71 -18.54
C LEU A 20 0.45 -2.80 -19.55
N ASP A 21 0.18 -4.01 -19.08
CA ASP A 21 -0.25 -5.12 -19.94
C ASP A 21 -1.58 -4.82 -20.63
N LEU A 22 -2.54 -4.25 -19.91
CA LEU A 22 -3.84 -3.86 -20.45
C LEU A 22 -3.72 -2.75 -21.50
N ARG A 23 -2.87 -1.75 -21.27
CA ARG A 23 -2.57 -0.70 -22.26
C ARG A 23 -1.94 -1.29 -23.52
N SER A 24 -0.95 -2.16 -23.34
CA SER A 24 -0.27 -2.85 -24.44
C SER A 24 -1.22 -3.76 -25.24
N LEU A 25 -2.17 -4.43 -24.57
CA LEU A 25 -3.22 -5.20 -25.23
C LEU A 25 -4.16 -4.31 -26.05
N ALA A 26 -4.58 -3.17 -25.49
CA ALA A 26 -5.44 -2.20 -26.18
C ALA A 26 -4.77 -1.66 -27.46
N ASP A 27 -3.49 -1.34 -27.39
CA ASP A 27 -2.72 -0.81 -28.54
C ASP A 27 -2.52 -1.88 -29.61
N ARG A 28 -2.21 -3.13 -29.23
CA ARG A 28 -2.14 -4.26 -30.17
C ARG A 28 -3.47 -4.51 -30.86
N LEU A 29 -4.57 -4.49 -30.13
CA LEU A 29 -5.91 -4.73 -30.67
C LEU A 29 -6.32 -3.67 -31.71
N VAL A 30 -6.02 -2.40 -31.44
CA VAL A 30 -6.23 -1.31 -32.42
C VAL A 30 -5.29 -1.47 -33.62
N GLY A 31 -3.99 -1.67 -33.38
CA GLY A 31 -2.99 -1.79 -34.45
C GLY A 31 -3.27 -2.96 -35.40
N GLN A 32 -3.68 -4.11 -34.88
CA GLN A 32 -4.03 -5.28 -35.70
C GLN A 32 -5.20 -4.98 -36.64
N VAL A 33 -6.18 -4.21 -36.20
CA VAL A 33 -7.40 -3.94 -36.95
C VAL A 33 -7.21 -2.87 -38.00
N GLU A 34 -6.40 -1.84 -37.70
CA GLU A 34 -6.01 -0.84 -38.69
C GLU A 34 -5.13 -1.44 -39.80
N ALA A 35 -4.38 -2.50 -39.51
CA ALA A 35 -3.59 -3.21 -40.51
C ALA A 35 -4.44 -4.07 -41.47
N ILE A 36 -5.71 -4.33 -41.16
CA ILE A 36 -6.59 -5.11 -42.04
C ILE A 36 -7.06 -4.19 -43.19
N GLY A 37 -6.64 -4.52 -44.42
CA GLY A 37 -7.04 -3.82 -45.65
C GLY A 37 -8.52 -3.98 -46.05
N TRP A 38 -9.37 -4.46 -45.14
CA TRP A 38 -10.79 -4.68 -45.37
C TRP A 38 -11.59 -3.38 -45.20
N THR A 39 -12.46 -3.07 -46.17
CA THR A 39 -13.20 -1.80 -46.23
C THR A 39 -14.72 -2.00 -46.32
N GLY A 40 -15.48 -0.93 -46.06
CA GLY A 40 -16.95 -0.90 -46.10
C GLY A 40 -17.59 -0.90 -44.71
N ARG A 41 -18.93 -0.78 -44.67
CA ARG A 41 -19.70 -0.54 -43.44
C ARG A 41 -19.45 -1.56 -42.32
N ALA A 42 -19.29 -2.84 -42.67
CA ALA A 42 -19.01 -3.89 -41.68
C ALA A 42 -17.62 -3.72 -41.05
N ALA A 43 -16.62 -3.33 -41.86
CA ALA A 43 -15.28 -3.03 -41.36
C ALA A 43 -15.31 -1.79 -40.44
N ASP A 44 -16.06 -0.76 -40.78
CA ASP A 44 -16.20 0.45 -39.95
C ASP A 44 -16.87 0.15 -38.60
N ALA A 45 -17.92 -0.68 -38.61
CA ALA A 45 -18.57 -1.14 -37.38
C ALA A 45 -17.63 -1.97 -36.51
N MET A 46 -16.79 -2.83 -37.11
CA MET A 46 -15.77 -3.59 -36.40
C MET A 46 -14.71 -2.66 -35.77
N ARG A 47 -14.17 -1.69 -36.53
CA ARG A 47 -13.22 -0.68 -36.03
C ARG A 47 -13.80 0.10 -34.86
N ALA A 48 -15.06 0.55 -34.96
CA ALA A 48 -15.73 1.28 -33.88
C ALA A 48 -15.83 0.43 -32.59
N ARG A 49 -16.27 -0.84 -32.70
CA ARG A 49 -16.35 -1.76 -31.55
C ARG A 49 -14.98 -2.03 -30.92
N ILE A 50 -13.94 -2.12 -31.73
CA ILE A 50 -12.57 -2.40 -31.27
C ILE A 50 -11.98 -1.19 -30.56
N ARG A 51 -12.22 0.03 -31.06
CA ARG A 51 -11.83 1.27 -30.36
C ARG A 51 -12.56 1.42 -29.02
N GLU A 52 -13.84 1.06 -28.97
CA GLU A 52 -14.61 1.03 -27.73
C GLU A 52 -14.07 -0.03 -26.75
N ARG A 53 -13.69 -1.22 -27.23
CA ARG A 53 -13.07 -2.21 -26.35
C ARG A 53 -11.71 -1.74 -25.82
N ALA A 54 -10.92 -1.09 -26.67
CA ALA A 54 -9.63 -0.53 -26.29
C ALA A 54 -9.78 0.61 -25.26
N SER A 55 -10.80 1.47 -25.37
CA SER A 55 -11.09 2.51 -24.37
C SER A 55 -11.43 1.90 -23.01
N GLN A 56 -12.25 0.84 -22.98
CA GLN A 56 -12.57 0.10 -21.76
C GLN A 56 -11.34 -0.52 -21.11
N LEU A 57 -10.44 -1.15 -21.89
CA LEU A 57 -9.18 -1.69 -21.36
C LEU A 57 -8.31 -0.60 -20.72
N ARG A 58 -8.21 0.57 -21.34
CA ARG A 58 -7.46 1.71 -20.80
C ARG A 58 -8.09 2.28 -19.53
N ALA A 59 -9.42 2.29 -19.43
CA ALA A 59 -10.13 2.70 -18.21
C ALA A 59 -9.86 1.74 -17.03
N VAL A 60 -9.83 0.43 -17.29
CA VAL A 60 -9.45 -0.57 -16.26
C VAL A 60 -7.99 -0.40 -15.85
N ALA A 61 -7.08 -0.18 -16.80
CA ALA A 61 -5.67 0.11 -16.49
C ALA A 61 -5.52 1.34 -15.58
N ALA A 62 -6.23 2.44 -15.87
CA ALA A 62 -6.24 3.63 -15.02
C ALA A 62 -6.79 3.35 -13.61
N SER A 63 -7.77 2.45 -13.50
CA SER A 63 -8.29 2.01 -12.19
C SER A 63 -7.24 1.23 -11.39
N HIS A 64 -6.41 0.42 -12.06
CA HIS A 64 -5.28 -0.26 -11.42
C HIS A 64 -4.19 0.72 -10.95
N ASP A 65 -3.86 1.74 -11.74
CA ASP A 65 -2.92 2.80 -11.32
C ASP A 65 -3.47 3.53 -10.08
N THR A 66 -4.75 3.94 -10.12
CA THR A 66 -5.40 4.62 -8.99
C THR A 66 -5.38 3.77 -7.71
N ALA A 67 -5.64 2.46 -7.84
CA ALA A 67 -5.57 1.54 -6.71
C ALA A 67 -4.13 1.36 -6.20
N ALA A 68 -3.14 1.32 -7.09
CA ALA A 68 -1.74 1.23 -6.73
C ALA A 68 -1.28 2.48 -5.93
N ASP A 69 -1.63 3.66 -6.42
CA ASP A 69 -1.29 4.94 -5.76
C ASP A 69 -1.95 5.05 -4.38
N ALA A 70 -3.23 4.69 -4.26
CA ALA A 70 -3.93 4.69 -2.98
C ALA A 70 -3.29 3.71 -1.97
N LEU A 71 -2.86 2.53 -2.43
CA LEU A 71 -2.15 1.56 -1.59
C LEU A 71 -0.78 2.07 -1.17
N GLU A 72 -0.03 2.74 -2.03
CA GLU A 72 1.28 3.31 -1.65
C GLU A 72 1.15 4.36 -0.56
N VAL A 73 0.18 5.27 -0.68
CA VAL A 73 -0.12 6.25 0.37
C VAL A 73 -0.42 5.53 1.68
N HIS A 74 -1.33 4.55 1.65
CA HIS A 74 -1.69 3.79 2.86
C HIS A 74 -0.49 3.06 3.49
N LEU A 75 0.38 2.47 2.68
CA LEU A 75 1.57 1.77 3.18
C LEU A 75 2.56 2.74 3.83
N GLY A 76 2.71 3.96 3.30
CA GLY A 76 3.49 5.01 3.94
C GLY A 76 2.96 5.36 5.34
N GLU A 77 1.64 5.53 5.47
CA GLU A 77 1.01 5.80 6.77
C GLU A 77 1.20 4.62 7.75
N VAL A 78 1.09 3.38 7.28
CA VAL A 78 1.32 2.19 8.12
C VAL A 78 2.77 2.13 8.60
N ASP A 79 3.74 2.41 7.72
CA ASP A 79 5.17 2.44 8.08
C ASP A 79 5.42 3.53 9.16
N LEU A 80 4.88 4.74 9.00
CA LEU A 80 4.98 5.81 10.00
C LEU A 80 4.40 5.41 11.37
N VAL A 81 3.24 4.77 11.39
CA VAL A 81 2.62 4.29 12.65
C VAL A 81 3.48 3.22 13.31
N LYS A 82 4.03 2.29 12.53
CA LYS A 82 4.91 1.23 13.05
C LYS A 82 6.19 1.81 13.65
N ASP A 83 6.81 2.78 12.97
CA ASP A 83 8.01 3.45 13.49
C ASP A 83 7.72 4.15 14.82
N ALA A 84 6.58 4.84 14.90
CA ALA A 84 6.15 5.54 16.11
C ALA A 84 5.82 4.58 17.27
N ILE A 85 5.35 3.36 16.99
CA ILE A 85 5.18 2.29 18.00
C ILE A 85 6.55 1.81 18.45
N GLY A 86 7.45 1.47 17.51
CA GLY A 86 8.79 0.99 17.83
C GLY A 86 9.60 2.00 18.66
N ASP A 87 9.44 3.30 18.41
CA ASP A 87 10.03 4.36 19.24
C ASP A 87 9.50 4.34 20.68
N ARG A 88 8.19 4.13 20.86
CA ARG A 88 7.57 4.06 22.19
C ARG A 88 7.98 2.80 22.94
N GLU A 89 8.07 1.67 22.24
CA GLU A 89 8.53 0.40 22.80
C GLU A 89 9.99 0.52 23.28
N ARG A 90 10.90 1.05 22.44
CA ARG A 90 12.29 1.29 22.85
C ARG A 90 12.42 2.21 24.06
N ARG A 91 11.61 3.28 24.12
CA ARG A 91 11.59 4.18 25.29
C ARG A 91 11.10 3.48 26.55
N ALA A 92 10.05 2.68 26.43
CA ALA A 92 9.53 1.90 27.56
C ALA A 92 10.56 0.86 28.04
N GLU A 93 11.23 0.17 27.12
CA GLU A 93 12.31 -0.77 27.45
C GLU A 93 13.49 -0.07 28.13
N ALA A 94 13.91 1.11 27.65
CA ALA A 94 14.97 1.90 28.27
C ALA A 94 14.60 2.31 29.71
N LEU A 95 13.38 2.81 29.94
CA LEU A 95 12.89 3.18 31.26
C LEU A 95 12.78 1.98 32.22
N LEU A 96 12.43 0.79 31.72
CA LEU A 96 12.38 -0.44 32.51
C LEU A 96 13.79 -0.98 32.83
N GLY A 97 14.75 -0.80 31.92
CA GLY A 97 16.15 -1.20 32.10
C GLY A 97 16.94 -0.27 33.01
N GLU A 98 16.59 1.02 33.01
CA GLU A 98 17.12 2.06 33.89
C GLU A 98 16.29 2.18 35.18
N ALA A 99 16.08 1.07 35.91
CA ALA A 99 15.65 1.21 37.30
C ALA A 99 16.70 2.07 38.03
N PRO A 100 16.31 3.18 38.71
CA PRO A 100 17.27 4.00 39.43
C PRO A 100 18.06 3.10 40.37
N ALA A 101 19.39 3.20 40.35
CA ALA A 101 20.22 2.40 41.24
C ALA A 101 19.78 2.64 42.70
N GLY A 102 19.16 1.63 43.31
CA GLY A 102 18.59 1.70 44.67
C GLY A 102 17.07 1.90 44.78
N PHE A 103 16.32 1.99 43.67
CA PHE A 103 14.86 1.98 43.70
C PHE A 103 14.32 0.55 43.72
N GLU A 104 13.80 0.12 44.88
CA GLU A 104 13.10 -1.15 45.02
C GLU A 104 11.61 -0.95 44.74
N ALA A 105 11.18 -1.35 43.54
CA ALA A 105 9.79 -1.17 43.11
C ALA A 105 8.83 -2.06 43.93
N PRO A 106 7.73 -1.51 44.48
CA PRO A 106 6.72 -2.32 45.17
C PRO A 106 6.10 -3.39 44.25
N PRO A 107 5.62 -4.52 44.79
CA PRO A 107 4.91 -5.53 44.00
C PRO A 107 3.71 -4.94 43.23
N ALA A 108 3.42 -5.46 42.05
CA ALA A 108 2.31 -4.97 41.22
C ALA A 108 0.97 -4.99 41.99
N GLY A 109 0.25 -3.87 41.99
CA GLY A 109 -1.05 -3.73 42.68
C GLY A 109 -0.96 -3.50 44.20
N HIS A 110 0.25 -3.35 44.75
CA HIS A 110 0.43 -3.02 46.17
C HIS A 110 0.12 -1.54 46.46
N ARG A 111 -0.46 -1.23 47.62
CA ARG A 111 -0.85 0.15 47.97
C ARG A 111 0.34 1.13 48.04
N ASP A 112 1.53 0.60 48.25
CA ASP A 112 2.76 1.39 48.40
C ASP A 112 3.12 2.14 47.11
N TRP A 113 2.56 1.73 45.96
CA TRP A 113 2.61 2.50 44.72
C TRP A 113 2.00 3.90 44.83
N LEU A 114 1.04 4.10 45.76
CA LEU A 114 0.42 5.41 45.99
C LEU A 114 1.30 6.37 46.80
N THR A 115 2.40 5.87 47.35
CA THR A 115 3.33 6.63 48.21
C THR A 115 4.73 6.74 47.62
N VAL A 116 4.95 6.24 46.39
CA VAL A 116 6.23 6.40 45.70
C VAL A 116 6.35 7.82 45.16
N ASP A 117 7.33 8.56 45.66
CA ASP A 117 7.80 9.79 45.03
C ASP A 117 8.84 9.42 43.96
N LEU A 118 8.47 9.57 42.69
CA LEU A 118 9.41 9.47 41.58
C LEU A 118 10.28 10.74 41.58
N PRO A 119 11.62 10.63 41.46
CA PRO A 119 12.45 11.81 41.27
C PRO A 119 12.01 12.54 39.99
N GLU A 120 11.77 13.85 40.09
CA GLU A 120 11.50 14.67 38.91
C GLU A 120 12.69 14.59 37.95
N SER A 121 12.37 14.42 36.66
CA SER A 121 13.33 14.23 35.56
C SER A 121 14.08 15.51 35.22
#